data_AF-A0A1W1DPQ7-F1
#
_entry.id   AF-A0A1W1DPQ7-F1
#
_cell.length_a   1.000
_cell.length_b   1.000
_cell.length_c   1.000
_cell.angle_alpha   90.00
_cell.angle_beta   90.00
_cell.angle_gamma   90.00
#
_symmetry.space_group_name_H-M   'P 1'
#
loop_
_entity.id
_entity.type
_entity.pdbx_description
1 polymer ?
#
loop_
_entity_poly.entity_id
_entity_poly.type
_entity_poly.pdbx_seq_one_letter_code
_entity_poly.pdbx_strand_id
1 'polypeptide(L)'
;MGFATPSNNDLLLEFEKNEQDTSDLKSLGLLKTGQYGDYDFFRDRLMFPIHNTKGKVIAFGGRAFDNKTKAKYLNSSESPIFSKSRELYGLYQARKHSRTMDYVLVVEGYMDVVALHQADFTKVVATLGTATTSEHLQILARTTNIIVFCFDGDNAGRAAAWKALQIALPIIKAGLVIKFLFLPDGEDPDTLVKKESTKAFEARIEKAHTLSKFLFDHVKAEVDFDTIEGKTLFLEKVSVLINQVNYEIYQQQLIDGVAQVVGQSVDQVQTIFKQQAEQVISTSFDTIPVIDNEPPMPDFSDFSDDYQAPNIAPQENSAVKALMSRMISLLLNYPMLADGTVEVRVRRIKKSDVLLELVRSAQMDEDISQDDLIKPFQSKSGIYNRLKELCTLVPYLSETQARDEFLSALTAAEKRQESAKIKGEISSADTLEAQQKIMEGIQKGKSKS
;
A
#
# COMPACT_ATOMS: atom_id res chain seq x y z
N MET A 1 -6.66 16.04 -5.39
CA MET A 1 -7.29 14.70 -5.45
C MET A 1 -7.38 14.30 -6.91
N GLY A 2 -7.51 13.00 -7.21
CA GLY A 2 -7.69 12.47 -8.57
C GLY A 2 -8.62 11.25 -8.56
N PHE A 3 -8.79 10.58 -9.70
CA PHE A 3 -9.61 9.39 -9.84
C PHE A 3 -8.87 8.32 -10.64
N ALA A 4 -8.79 7.10 -10.11
CA ALA A 4 -8.36 5.92 -10.84
C ALA A 4 -9.60 5.28 -11.46
N THR A 5 -9.59 5.13 -12.78
CA THR A 5 -10.70 4.56 -13.53
C THR A 5 -10.94 3.10 -13.15
N PRO A 6 -12.12 2.54 -13.47
CA PRO A 6 -12.42 1.13 -13.21
C PRO A 6 -11.61 0.14 -14.05
N SER A 7 -10.95 0.62 -15.11
CA SER A 7 -10.12 -0.19 -15.99
C SER A 7 -8.97 -0.86 -15.25
N ASN A 8 -8.51 -2.00 -15.76
CA ASN A 8 -7.41 -2.76 -15.16
C ASN A 8 -6.03 -2.35 -15.68
N ASN A 9 -5.94 -1.47 -16.68
CA ASN A 9 -4.68 -1.19 -17.38
C ASN A 9 -4.60 0.21 -17.98
N ASP A 10 -5.42 1.17 -17.55
CA ASP A 10 -5.36 2.53 -18.10
C ASP A 10 -4.02 3.20 -17.78
N LEU A 11 -3.52 3.02 -16.56
CA LEU A 11 -2.20 3.53 -16.16
C LEU A 11 -1.09 2.76 -16.87
N LEU A 12 -1.19 1.43 -16.98
CA LEU A 12 -0.24 0.65 -17.76
C LEU A 12 -0.15 1.14 -19.22
N LEU A 13 -1.29 1.27 -19.91
CA LEU A 13 -1.34 1.63 -21.33
C LEU A 13 -0.85 3.06 -21.59
N GLU A 14 -1.09 3.99 -20.65
CA GLU A 14 -0.66 5.38 -20.78
C GLU A 14 0.86 5.55 -20.59
N PHE A 15 1.45 4.78 -19.68
CA PHE A 15 2.85 4.97 -19.25
C PHE A 15 3.83 3.91 -19.75
N GLU A 16 3.39 2.76 -20.29
CA GLU A 16 4.26 1.74 -20.88
C GLU A 16 4.77 2.17 -22.27
N LYS A 17 5.87 2.92 -22.31
CA LYS A 17 6.57 3.23 -23.57
C LYS A 17 7.69 2.23 -23.84
N ASN A 18 8.26 1.66 -22.79
CA ASN A 18 9.31 0.65 -22.84
C ASN A 18 9.26 -0.28 -21.60
N GLU A 19 10.06 -1.35 -21.59
CA GLU A 19 10.09 -2.35 -20.50
C GLU A 19 10.57 -1.77 -19.16
N GLN A 20 11.44 -0.74 -19.19
CA GLN A 20 11.91 -0.07 -17.98
C GLN A 20 10.77 0.69 -17.30
N ASP A 21 9.89 1.36 -18.05
CA ASP A 21 8.74 2.05 -17.48
C ASP A 21 7.83 1.08 -16.71
N THR A 22 7.55 -0.09 -17.28
CA THR A 22 6.74 -1.14 -16.62
C THR A 22 7.45 -1.67 -15.36
N SER A 23 8.76 -1.87 -15.42
CA SER A 23 9.57 -2.28 -14.26
C SER A 23 9.52 -1.24 -13.13
N ASP A 24 9.68 0.04 -13.48
CA ASP A 24 9.64 1.15 -12.53
C ASP A 24 8.26 1.26 -11.87
N LEU A 25 7.18 1.20 -12.65
CA LEU A 25 5.82 1.24 -12.13
C LEU A 25 5.51 0.07 -11.18
N LYS A 26 6.06 -1.13 -11.43
CA LYS A 26 5.97 -2.26 -10.49
C LYS A 26 6.77 -2.00 -9.22
N SER A 27 7.99 -1.48 -9.34
CA SER A 27 8.85 -1.15 -8.19
C SER A 27 8.22 -0.09 -7.28
N LEU A 28 7.45 0.83 -7.87
CA LEU A 28 6.67 1.85 -7.17
C LEU A 28 5.34 1.32 -6.60
N GLY A 29 4.99 0.05 -6.89
CA GLY A 29 3.75 -0.57 -6.46
C GLY A 29 2.49 -0.03 -7.15
N LEU A 30 2.64 0.65 -8.29
CA LEU A 30 1.54 1.15 -9.11
C LEU A 30 0.96 0.08 -10.03
N LEU A 31 1.77 -0.93 -10.37
CA LEU A 31 1.34 -2.13 -11.07
C LEU A 31 1.53 -3.36 -10.19
N LYS A 32 0.69 -4.38 -10.40
CA LYS A 32 0.85 -5.72 -9.83
C LYS A 32 0.82 -6.77 -10.93
N THR A 33 1.56 -7.85 -10.73
CA THR A 33 1.54 -9.00 -11.65
C THR A 33 0.41 -9.94 -11.25
N GLY A 34 -0.49 -10.23 -12.19
CA GLY A 34 -1.54 -11.23 -12.04
C GLY A 34 -1.32 -12.44 -12.93
N GLN A 35 -2.24 -13.41 -12.85
CA GLN A 35 -2.21 -14.60 -13.72
C GLN A 35 -2.34 -14.26 -15.22
N TYR A 36 -2.94 -13.11 -15.53
CA TYR A 36 -3.24 -12.67 -16.90
C TYR A 36 -2.32 -11.53 -17.38
N GLY A 37 -1.26 -11.22 -16.63
CA GLY A 37 -0.34 -10.12 -16.90
C GLY A 37 -0.40 -9.03 -15.84
N ASP A 38 0.27 -7.93 -16.13
CA ASP A 38 0.33 -6.78 -15.24
C ASP A 38 -0.97 -5.98 -15.28
N TYR A 39 -1.35 -5.45 -14.13
CA TYR A 39 -2.57 -4.66 -13.98
C TYR A 39 -2.35 -3.50 -12.99
N ASP A 40 -3.15 -2.46 -13.16
CA ASP A 40 -3.14 -1.25 -12.33
C ASP A 40 -3.51 -1.61 -10.89
N PHE A 41 -2.69 -1.22 -9.92
CA PHE A 41 -2.94 -1.54 -8.51
C PHE A 41 -4.18 -0.83 -7.97
N PHE A 42 -4.36 0.45 -8.33
CA PHE A 42 -5.52 1.26 -7.97
C PHE A 42 -6.52 1.27 -9.11
N ARG A 43 -7.77 0.90 -8.81
CA ARG A 43 -8.87 0.82 -9.78
C ARG A 43 -10.17 1.23 -9.10
N ASP A 44 -10.99 1.99 -9.81
CA ASP A 44 -12.27 2.54 -9.34
C ASP A 44 -12.18 3.21 -7.96
N ARG A 45 -11.23 4.15 -7.82
CA ARG A 45 -10.88 4.77 -6.54
C ARG A 45 -10.69 6.27 -6.65
N LEU A 46 -11.16 6.99 -5.64
CA LEU A 46 -10.74 8.36 -5.37
C LEU A 46 -9.29 8.34 -4.88
N MET A 47 -8.42 9.11 -5.54
CA MET A 47 -6.98 9.08 -5.36
C MET A 47 -6.47 10.27 -4.54
N PHE A 48 -5.66 9.95 -3.52
CA PHE A 48 -5.04 10.86 -2.57
C PHE A 48 -3.52 10.81 -2.74
N PRO A 49 -2.91 11.76 -3.47
CA PRO A 49 -1.46 11.79 -3.65
C PRO A 49 -0.73 12.09 -2.33
N ILE A 50 0.25 11.27 -2.01
CA ILE A 50 1.13 11.40 -0.84
C ILE A 50 2.40 12.12 -1.27
N HIS A 51 2.75 13.18 -0.56
CA HIS A 51 3.86 14.06 -0.91
C HIS A 51 5.01 13.90 0.06
N ASN A 52 6.24 13.91 -0.46
CA ASN A 52 7.43 14.04 0.37
C ASN A 52 7.60 15.48 0.89
N THR A 53 8.66 15.69 1.67
CA THR A 53 9.01 17.01 2.23
C THR A 53 9.25 18.11 1.19
N LYS A 54 9.62 17.74 -0.05
CA LYS A 54 9.84 18.66 -1.17
C LYS A 54 8.56 18.90 -1.99
N GLY A 55 7.44 18.28 -1.63
CA GLY A 55 6.18 18.39 -2.37
C GLY A 55 6.11 17.53 -3.62
N LYS A 56 7.02 16.55 -3.80
CA LYS A 56 6.90 15.57 -4.90
C LYS A 56 5.98 14.44 -4.47
N VAL A 57 5.15 13.97 -5.40
CA VAL A 57 4.31 12.78 -5.19
C VAL A 57 5.21 11.54 -5.13
N ILE A 58 5.05 10.74 -4.08
CA ILE A 58 5.86 9.53 -3.83
C ILE A 58 5.03 8.27 -3.67
N ALA A 59 3.73 8.42 -3.40
CA ALA A 59 2.78 7.31 -3.22
C ALA A 59 1.35 7.82 -3.34
N PHE A 60 0.38 6.91 -3.26
CA PHE A 60 -1.04 7.21 -3.29
C PHE A 60 -1.82 6.45 -2.20
N GLY A 61 -2.83 7.11 -1.65
CA GLY A 61 -3.98 6.47 -1.00
C GLY A 61 -5.16 6.41 -1.99
N GLY A 62 -6.02 5.41 -1.85
CA GLY A 62 -7.15 5.16 -2.74
C GLY A 62 -8.39 4.70 -1.97
N ARG A 63 -9.48 5.45 -2.07
CA ARG A 63 -10.78 5.12 -1.45
C ARG A 63 -11.75 4.57 -2.50
N ALA A 64 -12.31 3.40 -2.25
CA ALA A 64 -13.34 2.81 -3.11
C ALA A 64 -14.69 3.54 -2.94
N PHE A 65 -15.49 3.57 -4.01
CA PHE A 65 -16.86 4.09 -3.97
C PHE A 65 -17.85 3.05 -3.48
N ASP A 66 -17.66 1.77 -3.86
CA ASP A 66 -18.54 0.67 -3.48
C ASP A 66 -18.09 -0.02 -2.18
N ASN A 67 -19.04 -0.22 -1.28
CA ASN A 67 -18.87 -0.97 -0.03
C ASN A 67 -18.67 -2.48 -0.24
N LYS A 68 -18.96 -3.02 -1.43
CA LYS A 68 -18.69 -4.43 -1.77
C LYS A 68 -17.22 -4.70 -2.12
N THR A 69 -16.41 -3.66 -2.32
CA THR A 69 -14.98 -3.81 -2.61
C THR A 69 -14.24 -4.31 -1.38
N LYS A 70 -13.36 -5.31 -1.55
CA LYS A 70 -12.62 -6.00 -0.47
C LYS A 70 -11.88 -5.07 0.51
N ALA A 71 -11.44 -3.90 0.05
CA ALA A 71 -10.81 -2.89 0.90
C ALA A 71 -11.35 -1.49 0.59
N LYS A 72 -12.03 -0.88 1.58
CA LYS A 72 -12.56 0.49 1.51
C LYS A 72 -11.45 1.52 1.28
N TYR A 73 -10.31 1.35 1.95
CA TYR A 73 -9.11 2.15 1.78
C TYR A 73 -7.93 1.28 1.36
N LEU A 74 -7.13 1.76 0.41
CA LEU A 74 -5.95 1.10 -0.12
C LEU A 74 -4.79 2.10 -0.18
N ASN A 75 -3.62 1.71 0.33
CA ASN A 75 -2.41 2.55 0.26
C ASN A 75 -1.37 1.86 -0.62
N SER A 76 -0.52 2.65 -1.29
CA SER A 76 0.67 2.14 -1.95
C SER A 76 1.47 1.23 -1.03
N SER A 77 2.07 0.17 -1.59
CA SER A 77 3.06 -0.64 -0.89
C SER A 77 4.32 0.17 -0.60
N GLU A 78 5.20 -0.32 0.29
CA GLU A 78 6.55 0.22 0.44
C GLU A 78 7.27 0.25 -0.92
N SER A 79 8.07 1.27 -1.16
CA SER A 79 8.84 1.42 -2.41
C SER A 79 10.17 2.15 -2.16
N PRO A 80 11.09 2.19 -3.14
CA PRO A 80 12.36 2.90 -2.97
C PRO A 80 12.21 4.39 -2.61
N ILE A 81 11.06 5.00 -2.90
CA ILE A 81 10.78 6.42 -2.66
C ILE A 81 9.71 6.67 -1.59
N PHE A 82 9.09 5.62 -1.04
CA PHE A 82 7.98 5.74 -0.09
C PHE A 82 8.10 4.71 1.03
N SER A 83 8.06 5.21 2.27
CA SER A 83 7.96 4.35 3.43
C SER A 83 6.91 4.83 4.42
N LYS A 84 5.94 3.96 4.74
CA LYS A 84 4.82 4.31 5.62
C LYS A 84 5.28 4.66 7.03
N SER A 85 6.37 4.04 7.49
CA SER A 85 6.96 4.30 8.81
C SER A 85 7.60 5.68 8.91
N ARG A 86 7.84 6.39 7.80
CA ARG A 86 8.51 7.69 7.81
C ARG A 86 7.63 8.82 7.30
N GLU A 87 6.77 8.53 6.34
CA GLU A 87 5.96 9.55 5.69
C GLU A 87 4.64 9.79 6.44
N LEU A 88 4.22 11.06 6.47
CA LEU A 88 2.96 11.50 7.08
C LEU A 88 2.15 12.25 6.02
N TYR A 89 0.93 11.81 5.78
CA TYR A 89 0.02 12.50 4.86
C TYR A 89 -0.31 13.90 5.40
N GLY A 90 -0.41 14.90 4.52
CA GLY A 90 -0.73 16.29 4.90
C GLY A 90 0.45 17.11 5.44
N LEU A 91 1.59 16.49 5.81
CA LEU A 91 2.71 17.21 6.42
C LEU A 91 3.29 18.31 5.50
N TYR A 92 3.40 18.03 4.19
CA TYR A 92 3.84 19.03 3.22
C TYR A 92 2.88 20.22 3.16
N GLN A 93 1.57 19.94 3.11
CA GLN A 93 0.51 20.95 3.06
C GLN A 93 0.50 21.80 4.33
N ALA A 94 0.57 21.17 5.50
CA ALA A 94 0.65 21.86 6.78
C ALA A 94 1.85 22.82 6.83
N ARG A 95 3.05 22.36 6.42
CA ARG A 95 4.27 23.20 6.39
C ARG A 95 4.20 24.35 5.39
N LYS A 96 3.49 24.15 4.28
CA LYS A 96 3.24 25.21 3.29
C LYS A 96 2.33 26.29 3.86
N HIS A 97 1.35 25.91 4.69
CA HIS A 97 0.42 26.84 5.32
C HIS A 97 1.07 27.60 6.48
N SER A 98 1.86 26.92 7.33
CA SER A 98 2.60 27.57 8.41
C SER A 98 4.02 27.01 8.54
N ARG A 99 5.01 27.92 8.50
CA ARG A 99 6.43 27.58 8.73
C ARG A 99 6.71 27.26 10.20
N THR A 100 5.99 27.90 11.12
CA THR A 100 6.10 27.69 12.57
C THR A 100 4.74 27.27 13.10
N MET A 101 4.59 25.98 13.35
CA MET A 101 3.37 25.42 13.93
C MET A 101 3.48 25.45 15.46
N ASP A 102 2.54 26.13 16.09
CA ASP A 102 2.27 26.07 17.52
C ASP A 102 1.91 24.65 17.98
N TYR A 103 1.20 23.88 17.15
CA TYR A 103 0.97 22.45 17.32
C TYR A 103 0.76 21.72 15.99
N VAL A 104 0.84 20.40 16.02
CA VAL A 104 0.39 19.52 14.93
C VAL A 104 -0.60 18.49 15.47
N LEU A 105 -1.72 18.32 14.76
CA LEU A 105 -2.73 17.31 15.05
C LEU A 105 -2.46 16.07 14.18
N VAL A 106 -2.30 14.91 14.81
CA VAL A 106 -2.08 13.63 14.13
C VAL A 106 -3.37 12.81 14.20
N VAL A 107 -3.92 12.46 13.04
CA VAL A 107 -5.11 11.61 12.88
C VAL A 107 -4.75 10.30 12.16
N GLU A 108 -5.68 9.37 12.02
CA GLU A 108 -5.40 8.04 11.44
C GLU A 108 -5.52 8.00 9.91
N GLY A 109 -6.44 8.78 9.33
CA GLY A 109 -6.79 8.70 7.91
C GLY A 109 -6.53 9.98 7.12
N TYR A 110 -6.24 9.83 5.83
CA TYR A 110 -6.18 10.98 4.91
C TYR A 110 -7.54 11.66 4.71
N MET A 111 -8.66 10.93 4.90
CA MET A 111 -9.99 11.53 4.88
C MET A 111 -10.19 12.51 6.04
N ASP A 112 -9.73 12.15 7.24
CA ASP A 112 -9.77 13.03 8.42
C ASP A 112 -9.00 14.32 8.17
N VAL A 113 -7.80 14.21 7.57
CA VAL A 113 -6.99 15.37 7.20
C VAL A 113 -7.74 16.27 6.21
N VAL A 114 -8.38 15.69 5.20
CA VAL A 114 -9.14 16.48 4.20
C VAL A 114 -10.36 17.15 4.83
N ALA A 115 -11.10 16.44 5.69
CA ALA A 115 -12.28 16.94 6.38
C ALA A 115 -11.94 18.07 7.36
N LEU A 116 -10.91 17.87 8.17
CA LEU A 116 -10.40 18.88 9.10
C LEU A 116 -9.88 20.09 8.34
N HIS A 117 -9.15 19.89 7.23
CA HIS A 117 -8.70 21.00 6.39
C HIS A 117 -9.87 21.76 5.74
N GLN A 118 -10.97 21.07 5.40
CA GLN A 118 -12.19 21.74 4.92
C GLN A 118 -12.86 22.59 6.00
N ALA A 119 -12.65 22.25 7.27
CA ALA A 119 -13.09 23.01 8.44
C ALA A 119 -12.03 23.99 8.98
N ASP A 120 -11.07 24.39 8.13
CA ASP A 120 -9.99 25.34 8.42
C ASP A 120 -8.92 24.86 9.42
N PHE A 121 -8.90 23.57 9.78
CA PHE A 121 -7.78 22.98 10.52
C PHE A 121 -6.66 22.58 9.56
N THR A 122 -5.67 23.46 9.40
CA THR A 122 -4.58 23.28 8.41
C THR A 122 -3.33 22.60 8.97
N LYS A 123 -3.22 22.45 10.29
CA LYS A 123 -2.06 21.87 11.00
C LYS A 123 -2.26 20.37 11.29
N VAL A 124 -2.83 19.65 10.34
CA VAL A 124 -3.25 18.25 10.52
C VAL A 124 -2.46 17.32 9.61
N VAL A 125 -2.06 16.17 10.14
CA VAL A 125 -1.36 15.12 9.41
C VAL A 125 -1.94 13.75 9.75
N ALA A 126 -1.73 12.76 8.88
CA ALA A 126 -2.15 11.39 9.15
C ALA A 126 -1.04 10.36 8.96
N THR A 127 -1.11 9.28 9.73
CA THR A 127 -0.39 8.03 9.43
C THR A 127 -1.02 7.35 8.21
N LEU A 128 -0.30 6.40 7.60
CA LEU A 128 -0.66 5.81 6.31
C LEU A 128 -1.09 4.35 6.45
N GLY A 129 -2.06 4.09 7.33
CA GLY A 129 -2.53 2.74 7.65
C GLY A 129 -1.49 1.92 8.42
N THR A 130 -0.80 2.58 9.34
CA THR A 130 0.27 2.03 10.19
C THR A 130 0.16 2.71 11.56
N ALA A 131 0.58 2.00 12.61
CA ALA A 131 0.81 2.63 13.90
C ALA A 131 1.86 3.76 13.77
N THR A 132 1.77 4.76 14.64
CA THR A 132 2.79 5.79 14.80
C THR A 132 4.15 5.14 15.06
N THR A 133 5.21 5.63 14.42
CA THR A 133 6.58 5.14 14.59
C THR A 133 7.48 6.17 15.27
N SER A 134 8.69 5.74 15.64
CA SER A 134 9.70 6.64 16.20
C SER A 134 10.12 7.72 15.19
N GLU A 135 10.20 7.35 13.91
CA GLU A 135 10.57 8.21 12.79
C GLU A 135 9.51 9.29 12.55
N HIS A 136 8.22 8.95 12.64
CA HIS A 136 7.13 9.92 12.60
C HIS A 136 7.30 10.97 13.69
N LEU A 137 7.49 10.54 14.94
CA LEU A 137 7.66 11.43 16.08
C LEU A 137 8.89 12.31 15.95
N GLN A 138 10.02 11.78 15.47
CA GLN A 138 11.22 12.57 15.21
C GLN A 138 10.99 13.63 14.12
N ILE A 139 10.22 13.32 13.07
CA ILE A 139 9.87 14.29 12.02
C ILE A 139 8.97 15.40 12.57
N LEU A 140 7.96 15.03 13.37
CA LEU A 140 7.05 15.98 14.00
C LEU A 140 7.75 16.88 15.01
N ALA A 141 8.63 16.31 15.85
CA ALA A 141 9.42 17.03 16.86
C ALA A 141 10.53 17.94 16.27
N ARG A 142 10.73 17.92 14.95
CA ARG A 142 11.52 18.93 14.21
C ARG A 142 10.65 20.04 13.62
N THR A 143 9.33 19.85 13.57
CA THR A 143 8.36 20.76 12.94
C THR A 143 7.64 21.61 13.96
N THR A 144 7.34 21.04 15.13
CA THR A 144 6.65 21.72 16.23
C THR A 144 7.10 21.17 17.58
N ASN A 145 6.83 21.95 18.62
CA ASN A 145 7.04 21.56 20.00
C ASN A 145 5.79 20.91 20.62
N ILE A 146 4.63 20.96 19.97
CA ILE A 146 3.40 20.37 20.51
C ILE A 146 2.80 19.39 19.50
N ILE A 147 2.75 18.11 19.87
CA ILE A 147 2.12 17.05 19.08
C ILE A 147 0.85 16.62 19.79
N VAL A 148 -0.28 16.68 19.11
CA VAL A 148 -1.57 16.21 19.62
C VAL A 148 -2.00 15.02 18.77
N PHE A 149 -2.04 13.84 19.35
CA PHE A 149 -2.66 12.68 18.70
C PHE A 149 -4.16 12.72 18.90
N CYS A 150 -4.93 12.53 17.85
CA CYS A 150 -6.38 12.43 17.87
C CYS A 150 -6.76 11.01 17.46
N PHE A 151 -7.34 10.27 18.39
CA PHE A 151 -7.79 8.90 18.21
C PHE A 151 -9.30 8.81 18.33
N ASP A 152 -9.87 7.87 17.58
CA ASP A 152 -11.28 7.53 17.67
C ASP A 152 -11.64 7.08 19.09
N GLY A 153 -12.89 7.30 19.50
CA GLY A 153 -13.35 6.99 20.85
C GLY A 153 -13.41 5.50 21.18
N ASP A 154 -13.14 4.60 20.23
CA ASP A 154 -13.30 3.16 20.44
C ASP A 154 -12.09 2.48 21.11
N ASN A 155 -12.19 1.16 21.33
CA ASN A 155 -11.10 0.38 21.91
C ASN A 155 -9.86 0.30 21.01
N ALA A 156 -10.02 0.36 19.69
CA ALA A 156 -8.91 0.32 18.75
C ALA A 156 -8.10 1.63 18.81
N GLY A 157 -8.78 2.77 18.84
CA GLY A 157 -8.18 4.09 19.04
C GLY A 157 -7.44 4.20 20.38
N ARG A 158 -8.02 3.69 21.47
CA ARG A 158 -7.32 3.60 22.78
C ARG A 158 -6.05 2.74 22.72
N ALA A 159 -6.12 1.58 22.07
CA ALA A 159 -4.94 0.71 21.91
C ALA A 159 -3.85 1.36 21.03
N ALA A 160 -4.24 2.09 19.98
CA ALA A 160 -3.33 2.86 19.15
C ALA A 160 -2.67 4.01 19.93
N ALA A 161 -3.44 4.71 20.77
CA ALA A 161 -2.93 5.74 21.66
C ALA A 161 -1.88 5.21 22.63
N TRP A 162 -2.13 4.06 23.23
CA TRP A 162 -1.18 3.42 24.14
C TRP A 162 0.14 3.07 23.43
N LYS A 163 0.07 2.50 22.23
CA LYS A 163 1.26 2.23 21.41
C LYS A 163 2.03 3.51 21.07
N ALA A 164 1.32 4.57 20.67
CA ALA A 164 1.93 5.85 20.36
C ALA A 164 2.61 6.47 21.61
N LEU A 165 2.02 6.30 22.79
CA LEU A 165 2.63 6.72 24.05
C LEU A 165 3.95 5.98 24.32
N GLN A 166 3.97 4.65 24.21
CA GLN A 166 5.17 3.85 24.45
C GLN A 166 6.32 4.26 23.53
N ILE A 167 6.03 4.48 22.25
CA ILE A 167 7.02 4.92 21.25
C ILE A 167 7.50 6.35 21.53
N ALA A 168 6.66 7.19 22.15
CA ALA A 168 6.99 8.57 22.47
C ALA A 168 7.93 8.72 23.69
N LEU A 169 7.84 7.82 24.68
CA LEU A 169 8.65 7.90 25.92
C LEU A 169 10.15 8.15 25.67
N PRO A 170 10.86 7.37 24.82
CA PRO A 170 12.29 7.59 24.57
C PRO A 170 12.61 8.83 23.72
N ILE A 171 11.61 9.45 23.09
CA ILE A 171 11.78 10.58 22.16
C ILE A 171 11.54 11.93 22.86
N ILE A 172 10.90 11.92 24.03
CA ILE A 172 10.69 13.13 24.81
C ILE A 172 12.03 13.83 25.08
N LYS A 173 12.04 15.14 24.84
CA LYS A 173 13.17 16.03 25.02
C LYS A 173 12.68 17.38 25.53
N ALA A 174 13.60 18.22 25.96
CA ALA A 174 13.30 19.58 26.41
C ALA A 174 12.42 20.33 25.39
N GLY A 175 11.32 20.91 25.88
CA GLY A 175 10.38 21.71 25.10
C GLY A 175 9.37 20.92 24.26
N LEU A 176 9.47 19.59 24.13
CA LEU A 176 8.49 18.78 23.40
C LEU A 176 7.33 18.37 24.32
N VAL A 177 6.11 18.68 23.89
CA VAL A 177 4.86 18.35 24.57
C VAL A 177 4.06 17.40 23.68
N ILE A 178 3.65 16.26 24.24
CA ILE A 178 2.79 15.29 23.56
C ILE A 178 1.47 15.17 24.32
N LYS A 179 0.36 15.28 23.58
CA LYS A 179 -1.00 15.18 24.10
C LYS A 179 -1.82 14.14 23.33
N PHE A 180 -2.85 13.63 23.98
CA PHE A 180 -3.78 12.63 23.47
C PHE A 180 -5.20 13.15 23.58
N LEU A 181 -5.85 13.31 22.43
CA LEU A 181 -7.24 13.65 22.29
C LEU A 181 -8.01 12.38 21.93
N PHE A 182 -8.96 12.02 22.79
CA PHE A 182 -9.92 10.95 22.54
C PHE A 182 -11.25 11.57 22.14
N LEU A 183 -11.79 11.13 21.00
CA LEU A 183 -13.11 11.55 20.55
C LEU A 183 -14.22 10.78 21.30
N PRO A 184 -15.47 11.27 21.27
CA PRO A 184 -16.60 10.50 21.79
C PRO A 184 -16.76 9.14 21.10
N ASP A 185 -17.32 8.16 21.80
CA ASP A 185 -17.55 6.82 21.25
C ASP A 185 -18.37 6.89 19.93
N GLY A 186 -17.86 6.23 18.88
CA GLY A 186 -18.52 6.20 17.57
C GLY A 186 -18.31 7.44 16.70
N GLU A 187 -17.50 8.40 17.14
CA GLU A 187 -17.09 9.54 16.32
C GLU A 187 -15.65 9.38 15.82
N ASP A 188 -15.42 9.81 14.58
CA ASP A 188 -14.11 10.04 14.00
C ASP A 188 -13.90 11.56 13.74
N PRO A 189 -12.69 12.02 13.39
CA PRO A 189 -12.49 13.44 13.14
C PRO A 189 -13.35 13.99 11.98
N ASP A 190 -13.64 13.18 10.96
CA ASP A 190 -14.47 13.56 9.80
C ASP A 190 -15.95 13.80 10.20
N THR A 191 -16.52 12.94 11.04
CA THR A 191 -17.90 13.06 11.51
C THR A 191 -18.04 14.15 12.55
N LEU A 192 -17.09 14.26 13.48
CA LEU A 192 -17.20 15.19 14.59
C LEU A 192 -17.04 16.65 14.15
N VAL A 193 -16.09 16.92 13.24
CA VAL A 193 -15.85 18.29 12.76
C VAL A 193 -17.03 18.86 11.97
N LYS A 194 -17.90 17.99 11.41
CA LYS A 194 -19.14 18.39 10.74
C LYS A 194 -20.28 18.68 11.72
N LYS A 195 -20.24 18.09 12.92
CA LYS A 195 -21.28 18.21 13.95
C LYS A 195 -21.03 19.40 14.88
N GLU A 196 -19.76 19.71 15.16
CA GLU A 196 -19.36 20.76 16.09
C GLU A 196 -18.82 21.99 15.36
N SER A 197 -18.96 23.18 15.97
CA SER A 197 -18.30 24.38 15.45
C SER A 197 -16.77 24.28 15.57
N THR A 198 -16.02 24.97 14.71
CA THR A 198 -14.55 25.06 14.76
C THR A 198 -14.04 25.38 16.18
N LYS A 199 -14.66 26.36 16.85
CA LYS A 199 -14.29 26.75 18.23
C LYS A 199 -14.46 25.63 19.26
N ALA A 200 -15.48 24.79 19.09
CA ALA A 200 -15.72 23.67 19.99
C ALA A 200 -14.66 22.57 19.79
N PHE A 201 -14.28 22.31 18.54
CA PHE A 201 -13.22 21.37 18.21
C PHE A 201 -11.83 21.88 18.66
N GLU A 202 -11.55 23.19 18.52
CA GLU A 202 -10.35 23.83 19.08
C GLU A 202 -10.27 23.68 20.61
N ALA A 203 -11.36 23.98 21.33
CA ALA A 203 -11.42 23.82 22.78
C ALA A 203 -11.19 22.36 23.21
N ARG A 204 -11.56 21.39 22.36
CA ARG A 204 -11.32 19.97 22.58
C ARG A 204 -9.84 19.61 22.41
N ILE A 205 -9.16 20.16 21.39
CA ILE A 205 -7.70 20.03 21.21
C ILE A 205 -6.94 20.61 22.41
N GLU A 206 -7.36 21.78 22.91
CA GLU A 206 -6.73 22.42 24.07
C GLU A 206 -6.79 21.55 25.33
N LYS A 207 -7.93 20.88 25.54
CA LYS A 207 -8.21 19.97 26.66
C LYS A 207 -7.64 18.55 26.48
N ALA A 208 -6.93 18.28 25.39
CA ALA A 208 -6.29 16.98 25.17
C ALA A 208 -5.40 16.59 26.36
N HIS A 209 -5.44 15.31 26.73
CA HIS A 209 -4.74 14.79 27.89
C HIS A 209 -3.23 14.86 27.67
N THR A 210 -2.47 15.31 28.66
CA THR A 210 -1.00 15.25 28.59
C THR A 210 -0.53 13.79 28.62
N LEU A 211 0.67 13.53 28.08
CA LEU A 211 1.29 12.21 28.13
C LEU A 211 1.32 11.64 29.55
N SER A 212 1.71 12.43 30.55
CA SER A 212 1.77 12.01 31.95
C SER A 212 0.41 11.59 32.51
N LYS A 213 -0.63 12.40 32.25
CA LYS A 213 -2.00 12.11 32.70
C LYS A 213 -2.51 10.82 32.05
N PHE A 214 -2.35 10.69 30.73
CA PHE A 214 -2.78 9.50 30.02
C PHE A 214 -2.02 8.24 30.48
N LEU A 215 -0.70 8.34 30.69
CA LEU A 215 0.12 7.25 31.23
C LEU A 215 -0.44 6.74 32.56
N PHE A 216 -0.67 7.64 33.53
CA PHE A 216 -1.11 7.27 34.86
C PHE A 216 -2.55 6.77 34.87
N ASP A 217 -3.47 7.47 34.19
CA ASP A 217 -4.88 7.08 34.11
C ASP A 217 -5.02 5.69 33.46
N HIS A 218 -4.22 5.39 32.43
CA HIS A 218 -4.24 4.09 31.76
C HIS A 218 -3.77 2.95 32.67
N VAL A 219 -2.56 3.06 33.26
CA VAL A 219 -2.02 1.98 34.10
C VAL A 219 -2.86 1.81 35.37
N LYS A 220 -3.39 2.89 35.93
CA LYS A 220 -4.30 2.86 37.08
C LYS A 220 -5.58 2.09 36.78
N ALA A 221 -6.12 2.18 35.55
CA ALA A 221 -7.32 1.45 35.15
C ALA A 221 -7.08 -0.06 34.96
N GLU A 222 -5.82 -0.51 34.83
CA GLU A 222 -5.49 -1.94 34.66
C GLU A 222 -5.30 -2.70 35.98
N VAL A 223 -5.37 -2.01 37.12
CA VAL A 223 -5.10 -2.60 38.45
C VAL A 223 -6.17 -2.17 39.45
N ASP A 224 -6.35 -2.97 40.50
CA ASP A 224 -7.18 -2.57 41.64
C ASP A 224 -6.43 -1.56 42.53
N PHE A 225 -6.36 -0.32 42.07
CA PHE A 225 -5.51 0.74 42.63
C PHE A 225 -5.82 1.09 44.10
N ASP A 226 -6.96 0.68 44.63
CA ASP A 226 -7.32 0.93 46.03
C ASP A 226 -6.73 -0.10 46.99
N THR A 227 -6.15 -1.19 46.48
CA THR A 227 -5.47 -2.24 47.26
C THR A 227 -3.96 -2.01 47.35
N ILE A 228 -3.32 -2.64 48.34
CA ILE A 228 -1.85 -2.61 48.48
C ILE A 228 -1.22 -3.32 47.28
N GLU A 229 -1.78 -4.46 46.90
CA GLU A 229 -1.36 -5.28 45.76
C GLU A 229 -1.46 -4.50 44.44
N GLY A 230 -2.58 -3.82 44.20
CA GLY A 230 -2.77 -3.03 42.99
C GLY A 230 -1.89 -1.78 42.93
N LYS A 231 -1.65 -1.09 44.05
CA LYS A 231 -0.64 -0.01 44.09
C LYS A 231 0.77 -0.51 43.83
N THR A 232 1.08 -1.72 44.28
CA THR A 232 2.37 -2.36 44.02
C THR A 232 2.51 -2.63 42.52
N LEU A 233 1.54 -3.31 41.91
CA LEU A 233 1.50 -3.56 40.46
C LEU A 233 1.53 -2.28 39.61
N PHE A 234 0.87 -1.21 40.06
CA PHE A 234 0.93 0.10 39.42
C PHE A 234 2.36 0.65 39.38
N LEU A 235 3.05 0.65 40.53
CA LEU A 235 4.43 1.14 40.64
C LEU A 235 5.37 0.33 39.74
N GLU A 236 5.24 -0.99 39.73
CA GLU A 236 6.04 -1.87 38.88
C GLU A 236 5.83 -1.53 37.39
N LYS A 237 4.58 -1.53 36.91
CA LYS A 237 4.25 -1.23 35.52
C LYS A 237 4.70 0.17 35.08
N VAL A 238 4.46 1.19 35.90
CA VAL A 238 4.82 2.57 35.56
C VAL A 238 6.34 2.76 35.57
N SER A 239 7.06 2.10 36.47
CA SER A 239 8.52 2.23 36.55
C SER A 239 9.23 1.70 35.30
N VAL A 240 8.77 0.57 34.74
CA VAL A 240 9.27 0.05 33.45
C VAL A 240 9.10 1.07 32.33
N LEU A 241 7.97 1.78 32.28
CA LEU A 241 7.69 2.77 31.24
C LEU A 241 8.50 4.06 31.44
N ILE A 242 8.53 4.60 32.66
CA ILE A 242 9.28 5.83 32.96
C ILE A 242 10.79 5.63 32.77
N ASN A 243 11.32 4.42 33.00
CA ASN A 243 12.72 4.10 32.74
C ASN A 243 13.10 4.15 31.24
N GLN A 244 12.13 4.15 30.33
CA GLN A 244 12.37 4.36 28.88
C GLN A 244 12.56 5.84 28.53
N VAL A 245 12.27 6.78 29.43
CA VAL A 245 12.38 8.21 29.19
C VAL A 245 13.83 8.65 29.31
N ASN A 246 14.42 9.06 28.18
CA ASN A 246 15.82 9.49 28.11
C ASN A 246 16.05 10.91 28.66
N TYR A 247 15.01 11.72 28.77
CA TYR A 247 15.12 13.09 29.27
C TYR A 247 14.98 13.13 30.80
N GLU A 248 16.11 13.09 31.50
CA GLU A 248 16.22 12.96 32.97
C GLU A 248 15.32 13.92 33.76
N ILE A 249 15.24 15.19 33.34
CA ILE A 249 14.41 16.18 34.05
C ILE A 249 12.92 15.79 33.98
N TYR A 250 12.45 15.37 32.79
CA TYR A 250 11.06 14.94 32.64
C TYR A 250 10.82 13.59 33.32
N GLN A 251 11.79 12.68 33.27
CA GLN A 251 11.74 11.42 34.00
C GLN A 251 11.55 11.66 35.52
N GLN A 252 12.33 12.56 36.11
CA GLN A 252 12.19 12.93 37.51
C GLN A 252 10.80 13.54 37.82
N GLN A 253 10.29 14.41 36.96
CA GLN A 253 8.94 14.98 37.13
C GLN A 253 7.83 13.92 37.05
N LEU A 254 8.02 12.88 36.23
CA LEU A 254 7.10 11.74 36.20
C LEU A 254 7.17 10.94 37.51
N ILE A 255 8.36 10.71 38.06
CA ILE A 255 8.54 10.04 39.36
C ILE A 255 7.85 10.83 40.49
N ASP A 256 8.03 12.15 40.51
CA ASP A 256 7.36 13.04 41.47
C ASP A 256 5.83 12.93 41.34
N GLY A 257 5.32 12.90 40.11
CA GLY A 257 3.90 12.71 39.82
C GLY A 257 3.38 11.34 40.28
N VAL A 258 4.16 10.27 40.10
CA VAL A 258 3.82 8.93 40.60
C VAL A 258 3.70 8.95 42.12
N ALA A 259 4.67 9.55 42.82
CA ALA A 259 4.66 9.65 44.28
C ALA A 259 3.40 10.35 44.80
N GLN A 260 2.97 11.43 44.14
CA GLN A 260 1.71 12.12 44.44
C GLN A 260 0.48 11.22 44.21
N VAL A 261 0.46 10.46 43.10
CA VAL A 261 -0.66 9.57 42.75
C VAL A 261 -0.81 8.41 43.75
N VAL A 262 0.30 7.82 44.23
CA VAL A 262 0.26 6.72 45.20
C VAL A 262 0.16 7.19 46.66
N GLY A 263 0.48 8.46 46.93
CA GLY A 263 0.50 9.05 48.27
C GLY A 263 1.72 8.62 49.11
N GLN A 264 2.89 8.45 48.47
CA GLN A 264 4.14 8.04 49.11
C GLN A 264 5.22 9.12 48.97
N SER A 265 6.34 8.99 49.70
CA SER A 265 7.45 9.93 49.53
C SER A 265 8.18 9.69 48.21
N VAL A 266 8.72 10.76 47.61
CA VAL A 266 9.50 10.67 46.36
C VAL A 266 10.70 9.74 46.54
N ASP A 267 11.38 9.77 47.69
CA ASP A 267 12.55 8.92 47.98
C ASP A 267 12.21 7.42 47.94
N GLN A 268 11.03 7.03 48.45
CA GLN A 268 10.56 5.65 48.43
C GLN A 268 10.32 5.19 46.99
N VAL A 269 9.62 6.00 46.19
CA VAL A 269 9.33 5.69 44.79
C VAL A 269 10.62 5.63 43.96
N GLN A 270 11.55 6.58 44.16
CA GLN A 270 12.86 6.55 43.49
C GLN A 270 13.65 5.28 43.80
N THR A 271 13.59 4.80 45.05
CA THR A 271 14.27 3.56 45.44
C THR A 271 13.72 2.36 44.67
N ILE A 272 12.39 2.25 44.55
CA ILE A 272 11.73 1.19 43.78
C ILE A 272 12.14 1.26 42.30
N PHE A 273 12.18 2.46 41.72
CA PHE A 273 12.53 2.65 40.31
C PHE A 273 13.99 2.25 40.02
N LYS A 274 14.92 2.54 40.95
CA LYS A 274 16.32 2.10 40.85
C LYS A 274 16.44 0.58 40.95
N GLN A 275 15.78 -0.04 41.94
CA GLN A 275 15.77 -1.49 42.11
C GLN A 275 15.19 -2.20 40.88
N GLN A 276 14.12 -1.67 40.29
CA GLN A 276 13.54 -2.19 39.06
C GLN A 276 14.50 -2.05 37.86
N ALA A 277 15.17 -0.91 37.71
CA ALA A 277 16.15 -0.72 36.64
C ALA A 277 17.31 -1.73 36.77
N GLU A 278 17.81 -1.94 37.98
CA GLU A 278 18.87 -2.92 38.28
C GLU A 278 18.39 -4.36 38.06
N GLN A 279 17.14 -4.68 38.43
CA GLN A 279 16.54 -6.00 38.19
C GLN A 279 16.36 -6.31 36.71
N VAL A 280 15.89 -5.36 35.90
CA VAL A 280 15.77 -5.54 34.44
C VAL A 280 17.14 -5.82 33.83
N ILE A 281 18.17 -5.08 34.26
CA ILE A 281 19.56 -5.31 33.82
C ILE A 281 20.04 -6.69 34.28
N SER A 282 19.85 -7.08 35.53
CA SER A 282 20.28 -8.40 36.03
C SER A 282 19.51 -9.56 35.38
N THR A 283 18.20 -9.43 35.12
CA THR A 283 17.43 -10.46 34.39
C THR A 283 17.83 -10.55 32.92
N SER A 284 18.36 -9.46 32.34
CA SER A 284 18.95 -9.46 30.99
C SER A 284 20.28 -10.22 30.94
N PHE A 285 20.97 -10.36 32.09
CA PHE A 285 22.23 -11.10 32.23
C PHE A 285 22.05 -12.53 32.79
N ASP A 286 21.00 -12.80 33.58
CA ASP A 286 20.78 -14.07 34.30
C ASP A 286 19.61 -14.93 33.76
N THR A 287 19.11 -14.64 32.55
CA THR A 287 18.25 -15.58 31.81
C THR A 287 18.80 -15.85 30.42
N ILE A 288 19.81 -16.72 30.35
CA ILE A 288 19.87 -17.70 29.26
C ILE A 288 19.17 -18.95 29.79
N PRO A 289 17.85 -19.13 29.57
CA PRO A 289 17.29 -20.45 29.63
C PRO A 289 17.82 -21.20 28.40
N VAL A 290 18.58 -22.26 28.62
CA VAL A 290 18.80 -23.31 27.61
C VAL A 290 17.42 -23.93 27.34
N ILE A 291 16.69 -23.40 26.37
CA ILE A 291 15.50 -24.03 25.82
C ILE A 291 15.97 -24.82 24.60
N ASP A 292 15.96 -26.13 24.76
CA ASP A 292 16.30 -27.15 23.77
C ASP A 292 15.20 -27.30 22.71
N ASN A 293 14.75 -26.19 22.13
CA ASN A 293 13.86 -26.10 20.97
C ASN A 293 13.92 -24.68 20.36
N GLU A 294 15.07 -24.32 19.80
CA GLU A 294 15.13 -23.37 18.69
C GLU A 294 15.44 -24.15 17.41
N PRO A 295 14.72 -23.91 16.29
CA PRO A 295 15.11 -24.45 15.00
C PRO A 295 16.53 -23.96 14.68
N PRO A 296 17.36 -24.77 14.00
CA PRO A 296 18.74 -24.42 13.74
C PRO A 296 18.81 -23.07 13.06
N MET A 297 19.76 -22.22 13.49
CA MET A 297 20.13 -21.03 12.75
C MET A 297 20.35 -21.43 11.29
N PRO A 298 19.84 -20.67 10.30
CA PRO A 298 20.17 -20.95 8.92
C PRO A 298 21.68 -20.87 8.81
N ASP A 299 22.27 -21.98 8.42
CA ASP A 299 23.65 -22.07 8.05
C ASP A 299 23.88 -21.11 6.87
N PHE A 300 24.49 -19.95 7.16
CA PHE A 300 24.90 -19.00 6.12
C PHE A 300 26.09 -19.51 5.30
N SER A 301 26.51 -20.77 5.48
CA SER A 301 27.45 -21.47 4.60
C SER A 301 26.81 -22.35 3.51
N ASP A 302 25.47 -22.35 3.39
CA ASP A 302 24.76 -23.02 2.27
C ASP A 302 24.21 -22.04 1.21
N PHE A 303 24.66 -20.77 1.23
CA PHE A 303 24.62 -19.90 0.04
C PHE A 303 25.79 -20.24 -0.90
N SER A 304 25.91 -21.51 -1.26
CA SER A 304 26.72 -21.95 -2.38
C SER A 304 25.83 -22.49 -3.49
N ASP A 305 25.83 -21.75 -4.60
CA ASP A 305 25.71 -22.27 -5.95
C ASP A 305 24.49 -23.10 -6.36
N ASP A 306 23.27 -22.61 -6.05
CA ASP A 306 22.10 -22.97 -6.89
C ASP A 306 21.10 -21.82 -7.08
N TYR A 307 21.62 -20.57 -7.11
CA TYR A 307 21.03 -19.57 -8.00
C TYR A 307 21.30 -20.03 -9.44
N GLN A 308 20.51 -20.99 -9.92
CA GLN A 308 20.26 -21.04 -11.35
C GLN A 308 19.49 -19.78 -11.67
N ALA A 309 20.22 -18.77 -12.17
CA ALA A 309 19.65 -17.70 -12.96
C ALA A 309 18.57 -18.35 -13.83
N PRO A 310 17.30 -17.88 -13.78
CA PRO A 310 16.29 -18.43 -14.66
C PRO A 310 16.91 -18.32 -16.04
N ASN A 311 17.12 -19.46 -16.69
CA ASN A 311 17.67 -19.51 -18.02
C ASN A 311 16.71 -18.66 -18.84
N ILE A 312 17.10 -17.43 -19.17
CA ILE A 312 16.30 -16.47 -19.92
C ILE A 312 16.29 -17.02 -21.34
N ALA A 313 15.47 -18.04 -21.55
CA ALA A 313 14.91 -18.30 -22.85
C ALA A 313 14.09 -17.05 -23.21
N PRO A 314 14.19 -16.53 -24.44
CA PRO A 314 13.64 -15.23 -24.80
C PRO A 314 12.17 -15.06 -24.40
N GLN A 315 11.90 -14.00 -23.63
CA GLN A 315 10.63 -13.58 -23.04
C GLN A 315 9.53 -13.17 -24.07
N GLU A 316 9.63 -13.55 -25.34
CA GLU A 316 8.62 -13.20 -26.36
C GLU A 316 7.30 -14.00 -26.22
N ASN A 317 7.35 -15.19 -25.62
CA ASN A 317 6.20 -16.11 -25.61
C ASN A 317 5.10 -15.79 -24.57
N SER A 318 5.31 -14.91 -23.58
CA SER A 318 4.30 -14.65 -22.53
C SER A 318 3.29 -13.56 -22.94
N ALA A 319 3.77 -12.50 -23.61
CA ALA A 319 2.96 -11.32 -23.93
C ALA A 319 1.97 -11.57 -25.09
N VAL A 320 2.35 -12.41 -26.07
CA VAL A 320 1.43 -12.85 -27.14
C VAL A 320 0.35 -13.79 -26.57
N LYS A 321 0.69 -14.67 -25.62
CA LYS A 321 -0.30 -15.53 -24.95
C LYS A 321 -1.35 -14.74 -24.17
N ALA A 322 -0.96 -13.61 -23.58
CA ALA A 322 -1.88 -12.71 -22.87
C ALA A 322 -2.87 -12.04 -23.85
N LEU A 323 -2.37 -11.51 -24.97
CA LEU A 323 -3.21 -10.93 -26.03
C LEU A 323 -4.17 -11.97 -26.63
N MET A 324 -3.69 -13.20 -26.87
CA MET A 324 -4.51 -14.31 -27.34
C MET A 324 -5.61 -14.68 -26.35
N SER A 325 -5.30 -14.77 -25.06
CA SER A 325 -6.30 -15.06 -24.02
C SER A 325 -7.37 -13.95 -23.92
N ARG A 326 -6.97 -12.68 -24.09
CA ARG A 326 -7.89 -11.53 -24.11
C ARG A 326 -8.84 -11.58 -25.31
N MET A 327 -8.31 -11.82 -26.51
CA MET A 327 -9.13 -11.97 -27.72
C MET A 327 -10.10 -13.15 -27.62
N ILE A 328 -9.66 -14.29 -27.06
CA ILE A 328 -10.52 -15.46 -26.83
C ILE A 328 -11.64 -15.11 -25.84
N SER A 329 -11.33 -14.46 -24.71
CA SER A 329 -12.34 -14.10 -23.71
C SER A 329 -13.36 -13.10 -24.23
N LEU A 330 -12.93 -12.09 -25.00
CA LEU A 330 -13.84 -11.15 -25.64
C LEU A 330 -14.74 -11.87 -26.66
N LEU A 331 -14.19 -12.75 -27.49
CA LEU A 331 -14.95 -13.49 -28.49
C LEU A 331 -15.97 -14.47 -27.88
N LEU A 332 -15.64 -15.08 -26.73
CA LEU A 332 -16.57 -15.93 -25.98
C LEU A 332 -17.74 -15.13 -25.40
N ASN A 333 -17.55 -13.86 -25.05
CA ASN A 333 -18.62 -13.03 -24.46
C ASN A 333 -19.33 -12.15 -25.51
N TYR A 334 -18.70 -11.92 -26.65
CA TYR A 334 -19.19 -11.07 -27.74
C TYR A 334 -18.92 -11.77 -29.10
N PRO A 335 -19.73 -12.78 -29.48
CA PRO A 335 -19.51 -13.52 -30.74
C PRO A 335 -19.60 -12.65 -31.99
N MET A 336 -20.39 -11.57 -31.95
CA MET A 336 -20.52 -10.55 -33.01
C MET A 336 -19.22 -9.79 -33.35
N LEU A 337 -18.14 -10.02 -32.60
CA LEU A 337 -16.80 -9.53 -32.94
C LEU A 337 -16.16 -10.31 -34.10
N ALA A 338 -16.70 -11.49 -34.43
CA ALA A 338 -16.19 -12.33 -35.50
C ALA A 338 -16.65 -11.81 -36.88
N ASP A 339 -15.73 -11.30 -37.69
CA ASP A 339 -16.00 -10.92 -39.08
C ASP A 339 -14.88 -11.40 -40.03
N GLY A 340 -15.12 -11.29 -41.33
CA GLY A 340 -14.16 -11.74 -42.35
C GLY A 340 -12.80 -11.02 -42.28
N THR A 341 -12.76 -9.79 -41.76
CA THR A 341 -11.53 -9.02 -41.57
C THR A 341 -10.72 -9.59 -40.40
N VAL A 342 -11.39 -9.88 -39.29
CA VAL A 342 -10.81 -10.48 -38.08
C VAL A 342 -10.23 -11.85 -38.39
N GLU A 343 -10.93 -12.71 -39.13
CA GLU A 343 -10.42 -14.04 -39.50
C GLU A 343 -9.10 -13.95 -40.29
N VAL A 344 -9.06 -13.09 -41.31
CA VAL A 344 -7.87 -12.89 -42.15
C VAL A 344 -6.68 -12.40 -41.32
N ARG A 345 -6.93 -11.54 -40.34
CA ARG A 345 -5.90 -10.99 -39.44
C ARG A 345 -5.42 -12.02 -38.42
N VAL A 346 -6.33 -12.72 -37.74
CA VAL A 346 -6.00 -13.78 -36.75
C VAL A 346 -5.19 -14.91 -37.40
N ARG A 347 -5.50 -15.26 -38.65
CA ARG A 347 -4.75 -16.28 -39.43
C ARG A 347 -3.26 -15.94 -39.59
N ARG A 348 -2.89 -14.66 -39.55
CA ARG A 348 -1.50 -14.20 -39.69
C ARG A 348 -0.71 -14.33 -38.38
N ILE A 349 -1.39 -14.55 -37.25
CA ILE A 349 -0.75 -14.68 -35.94
C ILE A 349 -0.25 -16.12 -35.73
N LYS A 350 0.97 -16.28 -35.22
CA LYS A 350 1.52 -17.60 -34.88
C LYS A 350 0.77 -18.21 -33.69
N LYS A 351 0.49 -19.52 -33.76
CA LYS A 351 -0.20 -20.31 -32.70
C LYS A 351 -1.61 -19.80 -32.38
N SER A 352 -2.32 -19.27 -33.38
CA SER A 352 -3.67 -18.72 -33.21
C SER A 352 -4.78 -19.74 -33.43
N ASP A 353 -4.48 -21.04 -33.54
CA ASP A 353 -5.41 -22.09 -33.99
C ASP A 353 -6.72 -22.12 -33.19
N VAL A 354 -6.63 -21.94 -31.87
CA VAL A 354 -7.81 -21.90 -30.98
C VAL A 354 -8.68 -20.67 -31.24
N LEU A 355 -8.06 -19.49 -31.36
CA LEU A 355 -8.78 -18.24 -31.63
C LEU A 355 -9.38 -18.26 -33.03
N LEU A 356 -8.65 -18.77 -34.03
CA LEU A 356 -9.13 -18.85 -35.41
C LEU A 356 -10.37 -19.76 -35.51
N GLU A 357 -10.38 -20.89 -34.80
CA GLU A 357 -11.50 -21.81 -34.79
C GLU A 357 -12.72 -21.23 -34.06
N LEU A 358 -12.51 -20.47 -32.98
CA LEU A 358 -13.58 -19.73 -32.31
C LEU A 358 -14.15 -18.64 -33.23
N VAL A 359 -13.31 -17.90 -33.96
CA VAL A 359 -13.76 -16.86 -34.92
C VAL A 359 -14.62 -17.49 -36.00
N ARG A 360 -14.20 -18.63 -36.57
CA ARG A 360 -15.00 -19.34 -37.58
C ARG A 360 -16.33 -19.83 -37.05
N SER A 361 -16.35 -20.33 -35.81
CA SER A 361 -17.57 -20.80 -35.17
C SER A 361 -18.55 -19.65 -34.91
N ALA A 362 -18.05 -18.51 -34.42
CA ALA A 362 -18.84 -17.29 -34.19
C ALA A 362 -19.31 -16.58 -35.47
N GLN A 363 -18.62 -16.76 -36.60
CA GLN A 363 -19.08 -16.23 -37.90
C GLN A 363 -20.26 -17.01 -38.50
N MET A 364 -20.42 -18.29 -38.15
CA MET A 364 -21.50 -19.14 -38.68
C MET A 364 -22.84 -18.82 -38.01
N ASP A 365 -22.80 -18.35 -36.76
CA ASP A 365 -23.96 -18.04 -35.93
C ASP A 365 -23.59 -16.90 -34.96
N GLU A 366 -24.16 -15.71 -35.17
CA GLU A 366 -23.88 -14.51 -34.37
C GLU A 366 -24.46 -14.60 -32.95
N ASP A 367 -25.46 -15.46 -32.72
CA ASP A 367 -26.14 -15.67 -31.44
C ASP A 367 -25.64 -16.94 -30.72
N ILE A 368 -24.52 -17.52 -31.18
CA ILE A 368 -23.98 -18.75 -30.62
C ILE A 368 -23.68 -18.63 -29.12
N SER A 369 -24.09 -19.64 -28.35
CA SER A 369 -23.85 -19.69 -26.92
C SER A 369 -22.37 -19.99 -26.61
N GLN A 370 -21.91 -19.59 -25.41
CA GLN A 370 -20.57 -19.93 -24.92
C GLN A 370 -20.31 -21.44 -24.91
N ASP A 371 -21.30 -22.22 -24.50
CA ASP A 371 -21.20 -23.68 -24.42
C ASP A 371 -21.08 -24.32 -25.80
N ASP A 372 -21.78 -23.78 -26.80
CA ASP A 372 -21.69 -24.24 -28.18
C ASP A 372 -20.38 -23.82 -28.87
N LEU A 373 -19.86 -22.63 -28.54
CA LEU A 373 -18.54 -22.15 -29.02
C LEU A 373 -17.39 -23.05 -28.59
N ILE A 374 -17.44 -23.60 -27.37
CA ILE A 374 -16.35 -24.42 -26.82
C ILE A 374 -16.52 -25.91 -27.10
N LYS A 375 -17.70 -26.34 -27.55
CA LYS A 375 -18.05 -27.75 -27.86
C LYS A 375 -17.08 -28.45 -28.82
N PRO A 376 -16.55 -27.80 -29.89
CA PRO A 376 -15.56 -28.43 -30.77
C PRO A 376 -14.26 -28.83 -30.08
N PHE A 377 -13.96 -28.26 -28.90
CA PHE A 377 -12.71 -28.51 -28.17
C PHE A 377 -12.81 -29.63 -27.13
N GLN A 378 -13.98 -30.26 -26.94
CA GLN A 378 -14.22 -31.29 -25.90
C GLN A 378 -13.22 -32.46 -25.91
N SER A 379 -12.73 -32.85 -27.10
CA SER A 379 -11.74 -33.91 -27.26
C SER A 379 -10.32 -33.51 -26.80
N LYS A 380 -10.06 -32.20 -26.60
CA LYS A 380 -8.78 -31.63 -26.16
C LYS A 380 -8.89 -31.12 -24.73
N SER A 381 -8.83 -32.02 -23.75
CA SER A 381 -9.08 -31.75 -22.32
C SER A 381 -8.39 -30.48 -21.77
N GLY A 382 -7.11 -30.25 -22.10
CA GLY A 382 -6.38 -29.07 -21.64
C GLY A 382 -6.90 -27.74 -22.20
N ILE A 383 -7.30 -27.71 -23.48
CA ILE A 383 -7.84 -26.50 -24.13
C ILE A 383 -9.28 -26.28 -23.66
N TYR A 384 -10.08 -27.34 -23.62
CA TYR A 384 -11.47 -27.28 -23.19
C TYR A 384 -11.63 -26.75 -21.76
N ASN A 385 -10.83 -27.25 -20.82
CA ASN A 385 -10.85 -26.77 -19.43
C ASN A 385 -10.48 -25.29 -19.35
N ARG A 386 -9.48 -24.86 -20.12
CA ARG A 386 -9.06 -23.46 -20.16
C ARG A 386 -10.14 -22.55 -20.76
N LEU A 387 -10.83 -22.98 -21.82
CA LEU A 387 -11.94 -22.21 -22.40
C LEU A 387 -13.11 -22.11 -21.43
N LYS A 388 -13.41 -23.18 -20.68
CA LYS A 388 -14.45 -23.19 -19.65
C LYS A 388 -14.16 -22.21 -18.51
N GLU A 389 -12.90 -22.09 -18.08
CA GLU A 389 -12.48 -21.05 -17.12
C GLU A 389 -12.74 -19.64 -17.68
N LEU A 390 -12.41 -19.39 -18.95
CA LEU A 390 -12.60 -18.08 -19.58
C LEU A 390 -14.08 -17.71 -19.76
N CYS A 391 -14.98 -18.68 -19.92
CA CYS A 391 -16.43 -18.43 -19.99
C CYS A 391 -16.98 -17.88 -18.65
N THR A 392 -16.32 -18.15 -17.52
CA THR A 392 -16.74 -17.59 -16.22
C THR A 392 -16.41 -16.11 -16.05
N LEU A 393 -15.61 -15.54 -16.95
CA LEU A 393 -15.19 -14.14 -16.92
C LEU A 393 -16.11 -13.34 -17.84
N VAL A 394 -17.02 -12.57 -17.26
CA VAL A 394 -17.94 -11.69 -17.98
C VAL A 394 -17.40 -10.25 -17.96
N PRO A 395 -16.94 -9.71 -19.10
CA PRO A 395 -16.47 -8.33 -19.19
C PRO A 395 -17.64 -7.36 -19.02
N TYR A 396 -17.44 -6.24 -18.30
CA TYR A 396 -18.44 -5.18 -18.18
C TYR A 396 -18.22 -4.12 -19.26
N LEU A 397 -18.37 -4.53 -20.52
CA LEU A 397 -18.15 -3.67 -21.69
C LEU A 397 -19.43 -3.56 -22.52
N SER A 398 -19.66 -2.39 -23.10
CA SER A 398 -20.59 -2.27 -24.23
C SER A 398 -20.01 -2.96 -25.48
N GLU A 399 -20.87 -3.31 -26.44
CA GLU A 399 -20.43 -3.95 -27.70
C GLU A 399 -19.39 -3.10 -28.45
N THR A 400 -19.53 -1.78 -28.43
CA THR A 400 -18.58 -0.85 -29.05
C THR A 400 -17.22 -0.90 -28.35
N GLN A 401 -17.21 -0.90 -27.01
CA GLN A 401 -15.98 -1.00 -26.22
C GLN A 401 -15.30 -2.37 -26.41
N ALA A 402 -16.08 -3.45 -26.45
CA ALA A 402 -15.55 -4.79 -26.69
C ALA A 402 -14.90 -4.89 -28.09
N ARG A 403 -15.48 -4.25 -29.10
CA ARG A 403 -14.92 -4.18 -30.47
C ARG A 403 -13.60 -3.41 -30.51
N ASP A 404 -13.55 -2.24 -29.90
CA ASP A 404 -12.33 -1.42 -29.84
C ASP A 404 -11.21 -2.17 -29.10
N GLU A 405 -11.55 -2.83 -28.00
CA GLU A 405 -10.62 -3.60 -27.20
C GLU A 405 -10.06 -4.81 -27.96
N PHE A 406 -10.92 -5.53 -28.68
CA PHE A 406 -10.52 -6.68 -29.49
C PHE A 406 -9.59 -6.27 -30.64
N LEU A 407 -9.94 -5.20 -31.37
CA LEU A 407 -9.13 -4.70 -32.48
C LEU A 407 -7.78 -4.14 -32.02
N SER A 408 -7.75 -3.51 -30.84
CA SER A 408 -6.53 -3.05 -30.20
C SER A 408 -5.60 -4.22 -29.84
N ALA A 409 -6.15 -5.27 -29.20
CA ALA A 409 -5.39 -6.47 -28.86
C ALA A 409 -4.84 -7.20 -30.10
N LEU A 410 -5.65 -7.28 -31.16
CA LEU A 410 -5.27 -7.86 -32.45
C LEU A 410 -4.12 -7.09 -33.11
N THR A 411 -4.21 -5.76 -33.14
CA THR A 411 -3.17 -4.89 -33.71
C THR A 411 -1.87 -4.96 -32.92
N ALA A 412 -1.95 -5.06 -31.59
CA ALA A 412 -0.79 -5.25 -30.73
C ALA A 412 -0.10 -6.60 -30.97
N ALA A 413 -0.86 -7.67 -31.20
CA ALA A 413 -0.32 -9.00 -31.48
C ALA A 413 0.42 -9.03 -32.82
N GLU A 414 -0.14 -8.42 -33.87
CA GLU A 414 0.48 -8.30 -35.19
C GLU A 414 1.80 -7.52 -35.12
N LYS A 415 1.80 -6.36 -34.46
CA LYS A 415 3.01 -5.51 -34.33
C LYS A 415 4.14 -6.21 -33.59
N ARG A 416 3.82 -6.98 -32.55
CA ARG A 416 4.80 -7.75 -31.77
C ARG A 416 5.38 -8.90 -32.60
N GLN A 417 4.56 -9.60 -33.37
CA GLN A 417 5.04 -10.65 -34.26
C GLN A 417 5.96 -10.10 -35.37
N GLU A 418 5.63 -8.96 -35.96
CA GLU A 418 6.48 -8.31 -36.96
C GLU A 418 7.83 -7.89 -36.36
N SER A 419 7.80 -7.33 -35.14
CA SER A 419 9.01 -6.94 -34.41
C SER A 419 9.91 -8.15 -34.07
N ALA A 420 9.31 -9.28 -33.71
CA ALA A 420 10.00 -10.54 -33.44
C ALA A 420 10.65 -11.12 -34.71
N LYS A 421 9.96 -11.04 -35.84
CA LYS A 421 10.48 -11.46 -37.15
C LYS A 421 11.70 -10.62 -37.56
N ILE A 422 11.61 -9.30 -37.40
CA ILE A 422 12.71 -8.37 -37.68
C ILE A 422 13.92 -8.64 -36.77
N LYS A 423 13.70 -8.87 -35.46
CA LYS A 423 14.78 -9.22 -34.52
C LYS A 423 15.43 -10.57 -34.88
N GLY A 424 14.65 -11.54 -35.30
CA GLY A 424 15.13 -12.85 -35.76
C GLY A 424 15.99 -12.76 -37.01
N GLU A 425 15.57 -11.98 -38.01
CA GLU A 425 16.30 -11.76 -39.26
C GLU A 425 17.65 -11.03 -39.04
N ILE A 426 17.69 -10.08 -38.10
CA ILE A 426 18.94 -9.40 -37.70
C ILE A 426 19.90 -10.37 -37.00
N SER A 427 19.38 -11.28 -36.17
CA SER A 427 20.16 -12.27 -35.43
C SER A 427 20.75 -13.37 -36.33
N SER A 428 20.08 -13.71 -37.45
CA SER A 428 20.52 -14.75 -38.39
C SER A 428 21.45 -14.27 -39.51
N ALA A 429 21.84 -12.98 -39.51
CA ALA A 429 22.66 -12.41 -40.58
C ALA A 429 24.16 -12.55 -40.23
N ASP A 430 24.88 -13.43 -40.95
CA ASP A 430 26.29 -13.79 -40.69
C ASP A 430 27.30 -12.69 -41.08
N THR A 431 26.86 -11.58 -41.69
CA THR A 431 27.75 -10.48 -42.12
C THR A 431 27.17 -9.10 -41.80
N LEU A 432 28.06 -8.16 -41.45
CA LEU A 432 27.73 -6.76 -41.13
C LEU A 432 27.01 -6.04 -42.30
N GLU A 433 27.34 -6.37 -43.56
CA GLU A 433 26.66 -5.84 -44.75
C GLU A 433 25.22 -6.35 -44.89
N ALA A 434 24.94 -7.59 -44.50
CA ALA A 434 23.59 -8.14 -44.52
C ALA A 434 22.71 -7.51 -43.42
N GLN A 435 23.28 -7.27 -42.23
CA GLN A 435 22.60 -6.53 -41.15
C GLN A 435 22.30 -5.08 -41.54
N GLN A 436 23.22 -4.41 -42.25
CA GLN A 436 23.01 -3.04 -42.76
C GLN A 436 21.94 -2.96 -43.84
N LYS A 437 21.88 -3.91 -44.79
CA LYS A 437 20.79 -3.98 -45.79
C LYS A 437 19.41 -4.20 -45.17
N ILE A 438 19.30 -5.00 -44.11
CA ILE A 438 18.04 -5.22 -43.38
C ILE A 438 17.61 -3.91 -42.68
N MET A 439 18.55 -3.20 -42.04
CA MET A 439 18.32 -1.90 -41.40
C MET A 439 17.91 -0.80 -42.40
N GLU A 440 18.50 -0.75 -43.60
CA GLU A 440 18.14 0.18 -44.67
C GLU A 440 16.74 -0.11 -45.26
N GLY A 441 16.34 -1.38 -45.34
CA GLY A 441 14.99 -1.78 -45.76
C GLY A 441 13.91 -1.30 -44.78
N ILE A 442 14.20 -1.35 -43.48
CA ILE A 442 13.30 -0.88 -42.40
C ILE A 442 13.11 0.64 -42.46
N GLN A 443 14.15 1.41 -42.80
CA GLN A 443 14.05 2.87 -43.00
C GLN A 443 13.23 3.25 -44.24
N LYS A 444 13.35 2.50 -45.35
CA LYS A 444 12.56 2.74 -46.57
C LYS A 444 11.08 2.36 -46.43
N GLY A 445 10.74 1.38 -45.58
CA GLY A 445 9.35 1.00 -45.27
C GLY A 445 8.60 2.05 -44.45
N LYS A 446 9.28 2.70 -43.48
CA LYS A 446 8.71 3.78 -42.66
C LYS A 446 8.45 5.09 -43.43
N SER A 447 9.00 5.25 -44.64
CA SER A 447 8.74 6.43 -45.49
C SER A 447 7.60 6.23 -46.50
N LYS A 448 6.93 5.06 -46.50
CA LYS A 448 5.87 4.71 -47.46
C LYS A 448 4.54 4.25 -46.83
N SER A 449 4.37 4.31 -45.51
CA SER A 449 3.07 4.09 -44.84
C SER A 449 2.38 5.40 -44.51
#